data_AF-B9NSU8-F1
#
_entry.id   AF-B9NSU8-F1
#
_cell.length_a   1.000
_cell.length_b   1.000
_cell.length_c   1.000
_cell.angle_alpha   90.00
_cell.angle_beta   90.00
_cell.angle_gamma   90.00
#
_symmetry.space_group_name_H-M   'P 1'
#
loop_
_entity.id
_entity.type
_entity.pdbx_description
1 polymer ?
#
loop_
_entity_poly.entity_id
_entity_poly.type
_entity_poly.pdbx_seq_one_letter_code
_entity_poly.pdbx_strand_id
1 'polypeptide(L)'
;MFCGGGDVEREFRNEGKIGMSVRIDDTDRKILAELQRDASQSLDEIAVRVGSSKTPVWNRIRKLKGAGVIGQQTVLLDAEALGFEATFFVLIRTSEHEAEWQQKFLKALRDRPEVQEAHRLAGDIDYILKVRVRMRGPMMLSIRR
;
A
#
# COMPACT_ATOMS: atom_id res chain seq x y z
N MET A 1 -9.49 -4.46 -11.49
CA MET A 1 -9.44 -3.33 -10.54
C MET A 1 -8.83 -3.90 -9.26
N PHE A 2 -7.49 -3.97 -9.22
CA PHE A 2 -6.75 -4.55 -8.10
C PHE A 2 -6.45 -3.41 -7.11
N CYS A 3 -7.11 -3.42 -5.95
CA CYS A 3 -6.73 -2.55 -4.84
C CYS A 3 -5.42 -3.08 -4.26
N GLY A 4 -4.30 -2.49 -4.70
CA GLY A 4 -2.99 -2.77 -4.15
C GLY A 4 -2.90 -2.25 -2.72
N GLY A 5 -2.55 -3.15 -1.79
CA GLY A 5 -2.37 -2.85 -0.38
C GLY A 5 -1.51 -1.61 -0.17
N GLY A 6 -2.04 -0.67 0.60
CA GLY A 6 -1.35 0.59 0.94
C GLY A 6 -2.23 1.64 1.61
N ASP A 7 -3.46 1.31 1.99
CA ASP A 7 -4.45 2.34 2.30
C ASP A 7 -4.34 2.92 3.72
N VAL A 8 -3.54 2.32 4.62
CA VAL A 8 -3.16 2.99 5.88
C VAL A 8 -2.13 4.09 5.65
N GLU A 9 -1.16 3.91 4.76
CA GLU A 9 -0.09 4.89 4.54
C GLU A 9 -0.53 6.08 3.68
N ARG A 10 -1.45 5.85 2.73
CA ARG A 10 -1.86 6.89 1.77
C ARG A 10 -2.66 8.02 2.39
N GLU A 11 -3.48 7.74 3.40
CA GLU A 11 -4.31 8.77 4.04
C GLU A 11 -3.47 9.77 4.85
N PHE A 12 -2.31 9.37 5.39
CA PHE A 12 -1.49 10.25 6.26
C PHE A 12 -0.43 11.08 5.55
N ARG A 13 0.03 10.70 4.36
CA ARG A 13 1.06 11.50 3.66
C ARG A 13 0.49 12.74 2.98
N ASN A 14 -0.84 12.87 2.91
CA ASN A 14 -1.50 13.81 2.01
C ASN A 14 -1.93 15.15 2.65
N GLU A 15 -1.76 15.34 3.97
CA GLU A 15 -2.09 16.62 4.63
C GLU A 15 -1.12 17.77 4.32
N GLY A 16 -0.10 17.57 3.46
CA GLY A 16 0.88 18.61 3.14
C GLY A 16 1.48 18.58 1.75
N LYS A 17 0.95 17.78 0.80
CA LYS A 17 1.44 17.78 -0.60
C LYS A 17 0.30 18.03 -1.56
N ILE A 18 0.05 19.31 -1.84
CA ILE A 18 -0.63 19.71 -3.08
C ILE A 18 0.24 19.19 -4.23
N GLY A 19 -0.16 18.06 -4.81
CA GLY A 19 0.68 17.30 -5.73
C GLY A 19 1.05 18.13 -6.96
N MET A 20 2.36 18.24 -7.23
CA MET A 20 2.81 18.63 -8.56
C MET A 20 2.24 17.61 -9.55
N SER A 21 1.34 18.05 -10.45
CA SER A 21 0.81 17.21 -11.51
C SER A 21 1.92 16.90 -12.51
N VAL A 22 2.65 15.80 -12.31
CA VAL A 22 3.58 15.29 -13.31
C VAL A 22 2.77 14.81 -14.50
N ARG A 23 2.99 15.43 -15.66
CA ARG A 23 2.43 14.92 -16.92
C ARG A 23 3.07 13.57 -17.21
N ILE A 24 2.24 12.52 -17.15
CA ILE A 24 2.58 11.14 -17.48
C ILE A 24 2.11 10.88 -18.91
N ASP A 25 3.04 10.51 -19.79
CA ASP A 25 2.72 10.11 -21.16
C ASP A 25 2.53 8.58 -21.29
N ASP A 26 2.22 8.11 -22.50
CA ASP A 26 1.96 6.68 -22.74
C ASP A 26 3.18 5.79 -22.51
N THR A 27 4.39 6.32 -22.75
CA THR A 27 5.63 5.57 -22.48
C THR A 27 5.84 5.43 -20.97
N ASP A 28 5.60 6.49 -20.20
CA ASP A 28 5.66 6.44 -18.75
C ASP A 28 4.65 5.43 -18.17
N ARG A 29 3.43 5.36 -18.72
CA ARG A 29 2.43 4.35 -18.31
C ARG A 29 2.92 2.93 -18.56
N LYS A 30 3.53 2.66 -19.71
CA LYS A 30 4.11 1.33 -20.02
C LYS A 30 5.24 0.98 -19.07
N ILE A 31 6.15 1.92 -18.78
CA ILE A 31 7.23 1.72 -17.81
C ILE A 31 6.66 1.41 -16.42
N LEU A 32 5.67 2.17 -15.96
CA LEU A 32 5.03 1.95 -14.67
C LEU A 32 4.34 0.58 -14.60
N ALA A 33 3.68 0.15 -15.68
CA ALA A 33 3.05 -1.16 -15.76
C ALA A 33 4.09 -2.30 -15.66
N GLU A 34 5.23 -2.17 -16.35
CA GLU A 34 6.31 -3.16 -16.26
C GLU A 34 6.93 -3.22 -14.86
N LEU A 35 7.17 -2.06 -14.23
CA LEU A 35 7.69 -2.01 -12.86
C LEU A 35 6.71 -2.56 -11.82
N GLN A 36 5.40 -2.32 -11.98
CA GLN A 36 4.40 -2.89 -11.07
C GLN A 36 4.27 -4.41 -11.23
N ARG A 37 4.47 -4.91 -12.46
CA ARG A 37 4.45 -6.34 -12.74
C ARG A 37 5.66 -7.02 -12.11
N ASP A 38 6.85 -6.46 -12.34
CA ASP A 38 8.11 -6.96 -11.79
C ASP A 38 9.16 -5.84 -11.80
N ALA A 39 9.47 -5.32 -10.62
CA ALA A 39 10.46 -4.26 -10.43
C ALA A 39 11.91 -4.77 -10.39
N SER A 40 12.13 -6.09 -10.48
CA SER A 40 13.47 -6.69 -10.59
C SER A 40 14.02 -6.72 -12.02
N GLN A 41 13.15 -6.48 -13.01
CA GLN A 41 13.52 -6.41 -14.42
C GLN A 41 14.65 -5.39 -14.67
N SER A 42 15.58 -5.76 -15.55
CA SER A 42 16.62 -4.86 -16.01
C SER A 42 16.04 -3.73 -16.85
N LEU A 43 16.76 -2.60 -16.91
CA LEU A 43 16.39 -1.47 -17.77
C LEU A 43 16.35 -1.86 -19.25
N ASP A 44 17.17 -2.83 -19.66
CA ASP A 44 17.21 -3.32 -21.04
C ASP A 44 15.94 -4.10 -21.39
N GLU A 45 15.46 -4.97 -20.50
CA GLU A 45 14.19 -5.69 -20.68
C GLU A 45 13.00 -4.73 -20.73
N ILE A 46 12.95 -3.75 -19.82
CA ILE A 46 11.90 -2.74 -19.83
C ILE A 46 11.95 -1.95 -21.14
N ALA A 47 13.15 -1.54 -21.58
CA ALA A 47 13.33 -0.80 -22.83
C ALA A 47 12.79 -1.57 -24.05
N VAL A 48 13.11 -2.85 -24.17
CA VAL A 48 12.57 -3.73 -25.22
C VAL A 48 11.04 -3.79 -25.15
N ARG A 49 10.46 -4.02 -23.96
CA ARG A 49 8.99 -4.14 -23.80
C ARG A 49 8.24 -2.86 -24.13
N VAL A 50 8.81 -1.69 -23.79
CA VAL A 50 8.15 -0.39 -24.03
C VAL A 50 8.47 0.23 -25.39
N GLY A 51 9.34 -0.40 -26.19
CA GLY A 51 9.73 0.10 -27.51
C GLY A 51 10.65 1.33 -27.46
N SER A 52 11.55 1.38 -26.47
CA SER A 52 12.49 2.48 -26.25
C SER A 52 13.93 1.95 -26.09
N SER A 53 14.91 2.85 -26.04
CA SER A 53 16.27 2.50 -25.58
C SER A 53 16.41 2.68 -24.06
N LYS A 54 17.49 2.12 -23.51
CA LYS A 54 17.80 2.11 -22.07
C LYS A 54 17.87 3.50 -21.44
N THR A 55 18.57 4.44 -22.08
CA THR A 55 18.83 5.78 -21.52
C THR A 55 17.54 6.60 -21.32
N PRO A 56 16.61 6.70 -22.30
CA PRO A 56 15.31 7.32 -22.09
C PRO A 56 14.48 6.68 -20.97
N VAL A 57 14.46 5.35 -20.88
CA VAL A 57 13.74 4.63 -19.80
C VAL A 57 14.31 4.98 -18.44
N TRP A 58 15.64 4.98 -18.30
CA TRP A 58 16.31 5.36 -17.06
C TRP A 58 15.98 6.80 -16.64
N ASN A 59 16.04 7.76 -17.58
CA ASN A 59 15.68 9.16 -17.32
C ASN A 59 14.23 9.31 -16.86
N ARG A 60 13.30 8.58 -17.48
CA ARG A 60 11.88 8.58 -17.11
C ARG A 60 11.65 8.01 -15.71
N ILE A 61 12.24 6.85 -15.41
CA ILE A 61 12.17 6.25 -14.06
C ILE A 61 12.74 7.21 -13.02
N ARG A 62 13.90 7.83 -13.29
CA ARG A 62 14.51 8.81 -12.38
C ARG A 62 13.59 10.02 -12.15
N LYS A 63 12.98 10.55 -13.21
CA LYS A 63 12.02 11.67 -13.12
C LYS A 63 10.79 11.29 -12.30
N LEU A 64 10.20 10.12 -12.56
CA LEU A 64 9.02 9.61 -11.85
C LEU A 64 9.30 9.34 -10.37
N LYS A 65 10.50 8.83 -10.03
CA LYS A 65 10.98 8.72 -8.63
C LYS A 65 11.17 10.09 -7.99
N GLY A 66 11.86 11.01 -8.65
CA GLY A 66 12.09 12.37 -8.15
C GLY A 66 10.80 13.15 -7.90
N ALA A 67 9.75 12.86 -8.67
CA ALA A 67 8.43 13.44 -8.48
C ALA A 67 7.54 12.71 -7.44
N GLY A 68 8.01 11.60 -6.86
CA GLY A 68 7.22 10.82 -5.90
C GLY A 68 6.09 10.00 -6.52
N VAL A 69 6.05 9.84 -7.85
CA VAL A 69 5.11 8.94 -8.54
C VAL A 69 5.50 7.49 -8.28
N ILE A 70 6.79 7.18 -8.33
CA ILE A 70 7.33 5.88 -7.92
C ILE A 70 7.76 5.99 -6.46
N GLY A 71 7.09 5.24 -5.58
CA GLY A 71 7.41 5.14 -4.17
C GLY A 71 8.49 4.11 -3.87
N GLN A 72 8.43 3.55 -2.66
CA GLN A 72 9.33 2.47 -2.24
C GLN A 72 9.10 1.21 -3.08
N GLN A 73 10.19 0.54 -3.40
CA GLN A 73 10.17 -0.81 -3.98
C GLN A 73 10.24 -1.82 -2.84
N THR A 74 9.27 -2.72 -2.78
CA THR A 74 9.14 -3.74 -1.73
C THR A 74 9.27 -5.14 -2.32
N VAL A 75 9.58 -6.11 -1.46
CA VAL A 75 9.60 -7.53 -1.82
C VAL A 75 8.34 -8.16 -1.26
N LEU A 76 7.61 -8.90 -2.09
CA LEU A 76 6.46 -9.69 -1.66
C LEU A 76 6.97 -11.00 -1.07
N LEU A 77 6.75 -11.19 0.23
CA LEU A 77 7.11 -12.41 0.94
C LEU A 77 5.92 -13.37 0.97
N ASP A 78 6.21 -14.65 0.80
CA ASP A 78 5.24 -15.71 1.11
C ASP A 78 5.07 -15.77 2.63
N ALA A 79 3.86 -15.44 3.07
CA ALA A 79 3.55 -15.38 4.47
C ALA A 79 3.21 -16.76 5.08
N GLU A 80 2.73 -17.73 4.29
CA GLU A 80 2.54 -19.10 4.76
C GLU A 80 3.90 -19.75 5.03
N ALA A 81 4.86 -19.56 4.12
CA ALA A 81 6.24 -19.99 4.31
C ALA A 81 6.92 -19.37 5.56
N LEU A 82 6.40 -18.23 6.05
CA LEU A 82 6.86 -17.53 7.25
C LEU A 82 6.03 -17.85 8.51
N GLY A 83 5.08 -18.80 8.43
CA GLY A 83 4.26 -19.26 9.55
C GLY A 83 3.07 -18.35 9.89
N PHE A 84 2.64 -17.50 8.96
CA PHE A 84 1.42 -16.69 9.10
C PHE A 84 0.23 -17.39 8.44
N GLU A 85 -0.35 -18.31 9.19
CA GLU A 85 -1.36 -19.27 8.72
C GLU A 85 -2.78 -18.69 8.61
N ALA A 86 -3.05 -17.53 9.22
CA ALA A 86 -4.37 -16.93 9.21
C ALA A 86 -4.35 -15.44 8.85
N THR A 87 -5.31 -15.05 8.01
CA THR A 87 -5.63 -13.65 7.69
C THR A 87 -7.09 -13.38 8.02
N PHE A 88 -7.33 -12.36 8.83
CA PHE A 88 -8.66 -11.94 9.25
C PHE A 88 -9.01 -10.59 8.62
N PHE A 89 -10.25 -10.47 8.17
CA PHE A 89 -10.85 -9.18 7.84
C PHE A 89 -11.76 -8.76 8.98
N VAL A 90 -11.41 -7.68 9.67
CA VAL A 90 -12.16 -7.17 10.82
C VAL A 90 -12.96 -5.96 10.38
N LEU A 91 -14.28 -6.02 10.53
CA LEU A 91 -15.18 -4.91 10.27
C LEU A 91 -15.44 -4.17 11.58
N ILE A 92 -15.30 -2.85 11.57
CA ILE A 92 -15.49 -2.01 12.75
C ILE A 92 -16.58 -0.99 12.44
N ARG A 93 -17.57 -0.94 13.33
CA ARG A 93 -18.58 0.11 13.40
C ARG A 93 -18.34 0.91 14.69
N THR A 94 -18.29 2.22 14.57
CA THR A 94 -18.13 3.15 15.69
C THR A 94 -19.19 4.24 15.62
N SER A 95 -19.74 4.63 16.77
CA SER A 95 -20.61 5.79 16.89
C SER A 95 -19.83 7.10 17.13
N GLU A 96 -18.52 6.98 17.34
CA GLU A 96 -17.61 8.08 17.67
C GLU A 96 -16.93 8.56 16.39
N HIS A 97 -17.14 9.82 16.03
CA HIS A 97 -16.57 10.44 14.82
C HIS A 97 -15.76 11.70 15.14
N GLU A 98 -15.40 11.91 16.41
CA GLU A 98 -14.57 13.03 16.82
C GLU A 98 -13.12 12.84 16.36
N ALA A 99 -12.48 13.94 15.93
CA ALA A 99 -11.13 13.91 15.39
C ALA A 99 -10.11 13.34 16.38
N GLU A 100 -10.25 13.62 17.68
CA GLU A 100 -9.36 13.09 18.71
C GLU A 100 -9.48 11.56 18.86
N TRP A 101 -10.71 11.03 18.81
CA TRP A 101 -10.95 9.59 18.85
C TRP A 101 -10.30 8.92 17.65
N GLN A 102 -10.51 9.47 16.46
CA GLN A 102 -9.94 8.95 15.21
C GLN A 102 -8.40 8.91 15.30
N GLN A 103 -7.76 9.97 15.81
CA GLN A 103 -6.30 9.99 16.00
C GLN A 103 -5.82 8.90 16.96
N LYS A 104 -6.49 8.70 18.10
CA LYS A 104 -6.16 7.65 19.07
C LYS A 104 -6.33 6.26 18.47
N PHE A 105 -7.42 6.04 17.74
CA PHE A 105 -7.70 4.78 17.05
C PHE A 105 -6.62 4.44 16.03
N LEU A 106 -6.30 5.40 15.14
CA LEU A 106 -5.28 5.21 14.11
C LEU A 106 -3.88 4.98 14.70
N LYS A 107 -3.55 5.68 15.80
CA LYS A 107 -2.30 5.41 16.55
C LYS A 107 -2.27 3.98 17.07
N ALA A 108 -3.34 3.51 17.70
CA ALA A 108 -3.42 2.16 18.24
C ALA A 108 -3.36 1.06 17.17
N LEU A 109 -3.77 1.34 15.93
CA LEU A 109 -3.60 0.42 14.80
C LEU A 109 -2.15 0.37 14.32
N ARG A 110 -1.45 1.51 14.24
CA ARG A 110 -0.04 1.57 13.81
C ARG A 110 0.90 0.85 14.77
N ASP A 111 0.59 0.89 16.05
CA ASP A 111 1.40 0.23 17.08
C ASP A 111 1.25 -1.32 17.05
N ARG A 112 0.40 -1.86 16.17
CA ARG A 112 0.16 -3.30 15.99
C ARG A 112 0.67 -3.81 14.64
N PRO A 113 1.83 -4.49 14.60
CA PRO A 113 2.42 -4.98 13.35
C PRO A 113 1.58 -6.06 12.65
N GLU A 114 0.63 -6.68 13.35
CA GLU A 114 -0.30 -7.64 12.78
C GLU A 114 -1.33 -6.98 11.84
N VAL A 115 -1.60 -5.67 12.00
CA VAL A 115 -2.50 -4.92 11.13
C VAL A 115 -1.75 -4.53 9.86
N GLN A 116 -2.01 -5.24 8.76
CA GLN A 116 -1.37 -4.99 7.47
C GLN A 116 -2.03 -3.83 6.72
N GLU A 117 -3.36 -3.75 6.80
CA GLU A 117 -4.14 -2.72 6.13
C GLU A 117 -5.32 -2.29 7.01
N ALA A 118 -5.72 -1.03 6.88
CA ALA A 118 -6.85 -0.41 7.56
C ALA A 118 -7.42 0.64 6.61
N HIS A 119 -8.69 0.50 6.27
CA HIS A 119 -9.36 1.33 5.28
C HIS A 119 -10.60 1.92 5.92
N ARG A 120 -10.81 3.23 5.74
CA ARG A 120 -12.08 3.86 6.06
C ARG A 120 -13.07 3.58 4.93
N LEU A 121 -14.28 3.18 5.27
CA LEU A 121 -15.34 2.89 4.33
C LEU A 121 -16.40 3.99 4.36
N ALA A 122 -17.14 4.11 3.27
CA ALA A 122 -18.36 4.89 3.21
C ALA A 122 -19.55 3.93 3.40
N GLY A 123 -20.45 4.23 4.36
CA GLY A 123 -21.64 3.43 4.65
C GLY A 123 -21.74 3.00 6.12
N ASP A 124 -22.41 1.87 6.37
CA ASP A 124 -22.75 1.39 7.73
C ASP A 124 -21.59 0.77 8.52
N ILE A 125 -20.46 0.57 7.85
CA ILE A 125 -19.21 0.09 8.45
C ILE A 125 -18.21 1.22 8.26
N ASP A 126 -17.56 1.63 9.34
CA ASP A 126 -16.63 2.75 9.32
C ASP A 126 -15.25 2.33 8.85
N TYR A 127 -14.81 1.13 9.25
CA TYR A 127 -13.48 0.62 8.91
C TYR A 127 -13.47 -0.87 8.59
N ILE A 128 -12.58 -1.25 7.68
CA ILE A 128 -12.15 -2.63 7.46
C ILE A 128 -10.65 -2.75 7.71
N LEU A 129 -10.26 -3.72 8.53
CA LEU A 129 -8.87 -4.04 8.81
C LEU A 129 -8.50 -5.39 8.20
N LYS A 130 -7.30 -5.51 7.64
CA LYS A 130 -6.68 -6.77 7.27
C LYS A 130 -5.60 -7.08 8.29
N VAL A 131 -5.81 -8.15 9.06
CA VAL A 131 -4.94 -8.56 10.15
C VAL A 131 -4.33 -9.92 9.82
N ARG A 132 -3.02 -10.06 9.99
CA ARG A 132 -2.31 -11.30 9.74
C ARG A 132 -1.58 -11.77 11.00
N VAL A 133 -1.81 -13.01 11.39
CA VAL A 133 -1.30 -13.57 12.64
C VAL A 133 -0.62 -14.91 12.42
N ARG A 134 0.28 -15.26 13.34
CA ARG A 134 0.84 -16.61 13.45
C ARG A 134 -0.09 -17.47 14.29
N MET A 135 -0.30 -18.72 13.89
CA MET A 135 -1.06 -19.65 14.73
C MET A 135 -0.14 -20.21 15.82
N ARG A 136 -0.24 -19.66 17.04
CA ARG A 136 0.36 -20.24 18.23
C ARG A 136 -0.69 -20.20 19.35
N GLY A 137 -1.54 -21.24 19.42
CA GLY A 137 -2.58 -21.40 20.44
C GLY A 137 -3.85 -20.57 20.23
N PRO A 138 -4.91 -20.78 21.05
CA PRO A 138 -6.20 -20.11 20.89
C PRO A 138 -6.02 -18.60 21.02
N MET A 139 -6.28 -17.90 19.91
CA MET A 139 -6.12 -16.46 19.79
C MET A 139 -7.20 -15.76 20.62
N MET A 140 -6.82 -15.28 21.80
CA MET A 140 -7.63 -14.32 22.56
C MET A 140 -7.45 -12.95 21.91
N LEU A 141 -8.18 -12.70 20.82
CA LEU A 141 -8.32 -11.36 20.28
C LEU A 141 -9.10 -10.55 21.32
N SER A 142 -8.39 -9.94 22.27
CA SER A 142 -8.98 -8.99 23.22
C SER A 142 -9.28 -7.70 22.45
N ILE A 143 -10.38 -7.71 21.69
CA ILE A 143 -11.08 -6.49 21.31
C ILE A 143 -11.65 -5.96 22.63
N ARG A 144 -10.83 -5.21 23.38
CA ARG A 144 -11.35 -4.43 24.50
C ARG A 144 -12.29 -3.40 23.89
N ARG A 145 -13.57 -3.49 24.26
CA ARG A 145 -14.59 -2.49 23.99
C ARG A 145 -14.13 -1.13 24.51
#